data_AF-A0A946ARX0-F1
#
_entry.id   AF-A0A946ARX0-F1
#
_cell.length_a   1.000
_cell.length_b   1.000
_cell.length_c   1.000
_cell.angle_alpha   90.00
_cell.angle_beta   90.00
_cell.angle_gamma   90.00
#
_symmetry.space_group_name_H-M   'P 1'
#
loop_
_entity.id
_entity.type
_entity.pdbx_description
1 polymer ?
#
loop_
_entity_poly.entity_id
_entity_poly.type
_entity_poly.pdbx_seq_one_letter_code
_entity_poly.pdbx_strand_id
1 'polypeptide(L)'
;MTMICLLIIVTGIAMRPSLASTQFIIRDHIVIDIRSGVEWLRCSVGQTWNGETCTGEIVKLNHDDIEKAIVIANEQLGGNWRLPSLAELEGIVCYECDGVKIDMVAFPNTSGEPYWTNEQNPYASRHYYTVNFFTGHRYGRFFPYQEMAVRFVQDR
;
A
#
# COMPACT_ATOMS: atom_id res chain seq x y z
N MET A 1 24.05 -56.51 -31.07
CA MET A 1 24.15 -55.12 -31.55
C MET A 1 23.31 -54.24 -30.63
N THR A 2 23.99 -53.72 -29.60
CA THR A 2 23.68 -52.60 -28.67
C THR A 2 22.22 -52.23 -28.37
N MET A 3 21.80 -52.54 -27.14
CA MET A 3 20.61 -52.00 -26.46
C MET A 3 20.97 -50.64 -25.85
N ILE A 4 20.43 -49.55 -26.38
CA ILE A 4 20.68 -48.18 -25.89
C ILE A 4 19.72 -47.91 -24.72
N CYS A 5 20.28 -47.81 -23.52
CA CYS A 5 19.56 -47.42 -22.31
C CYS A 5 19.40 -45.89 -22.32
N LEU A 6 18.19 -45.38 -22.59
CA LEU A 6 17.88 -43.96 -22.50
C LEU A 6 17.81 -43.56 -21.02
N LEU A 7 18.88 -42.94 -20.53
CA LEU A 7 18.90 -42.21 -19.25
C LEU A 7 17.98 -41.00 -19.37
N ILE A 8 16.77 -41.07 -18.80
CA ILE A 8 15.97 -39.87 -18.53
C ILE A 8 16.69 -39.09 -17.44
N ILE A 9 17.40 -38.04 -17.83
CA ILE A 9 17.87 -37.01 -16.92
C ILE A 9 16.62 -36.28 -16.45
N VAL A 10 16.09 -36.65 -15.29
CA VAL A 10 15.13 -35.82 -14.57
C VAL A 10 15.92 -34.59 -14.13
N THR A 11 15.90 -33.54 -14.95
CA THR A 11 16.34 -32.22 -14.53
C THR A 11 15.38 -31.80 -13.42
N GLY A 12 15.77 -32.06 -12.18
CA GLY A 12 15.07 -31.55 -11.02
C GLY A 12 14.98 -30.04 -11.18
N ILE A 13 13.77 -29.54 -11.41
CA ILE A 13 13.50 -28.11 -11.30
C ILE A 13 13.82 -27.78 -9.86
N ALA A 14 14.98 -27.18 -9.62
CA ALA A 14 15.30 -26.60 -8.34
C ALA A 14 14.29 -25.46 -8.14
N MET A 15 13.17 -25.76 -7.47
CA MET A 15 12.30 -24.75 -6.91
C MET A 15 13.16 -23.99 -5.92
N ARG A 16 13.65 -22.82 -6.34
CA ARG A 16 14.24 -21.87 -5.41
C ARG A 16 13.10 -21.52 -4.46
N PRO A 17 13.19 -21.80 -3.16
CA PRO A 17 12.21 -21.25 -2.24
C PRO A 17 12.31 -19.73 -2.41
N SER A 18 11.20 -19.12 -2.85
CA SER A 18 11.06 -17.68 -2.74
C SER A 18 11.20 -17.40 -1.26
N LEU A 19 12.28 -16.73 -0.87
CA LEU A 19 12.34 -16.07 0.43
C LEU A 19 11.30 -14.95 0.34
N ALA A 20 10.04 -15.30 0.56
CA ALA A 20 9.02 -14.34 0.89
C ALA A 20 9.46 -13.73 2.22
N SER A 21 10.29 -12.69 2.14
CA SER A 21 10.47 -11.78 3.26
C SER A 21 9.08 -11.25 3.56
N THR A 22 8.50 -11.66 4.70
CA THR A 22 7.20 -11.18 5.13
C THR A 22 7.33 -9.69 5.46
N GLN A 23 7.19 -8.83 4.43
CA GLN A 23 7.31 -7.37 4.55
C GLN A 23 6.34 -6.82 5.61
N PHE A 24 5.16 -7.44 5.72
CA PHE A 24 4.07 -6.99 6.57
C PHE A 24 3.86 -7.90 7.79
N ILE A 25 3.86 -7.31 8.98
CA ILE A 25 3.37 -7.96 10.20
C ILE A 25 2.01 -7.37 10.54
N ILE A 26 0.96 -8.17 10.40
CA ILE A 26 -0.43 -7.76 10.62
C ILE A 26 -0.77 -7.84 12.12
N ARG A 27 -1.37 -6.79 12.67
CA ARG A 27 -1.87 -6.72 14.06
C ARG A 27 -3.21 -5.97 14.10
N ASP A 28 -4.30 -6.71 14.16
CA ASP A 28 -5.67 -6.16 14.13
C ASP A 28 -5.85 -5.15 13.00
N HIS A 29 -6.03 -3.86 13.32
CA HIS A 29 -6.25 -2.76 12.39
C HIS A 29 -4.96 -2.11 11.87
N ILE A 30 -3.79 -2.61 12.28
CA ILE A 30 -2.45 -2.09 11.95
C ILE A 30 -1.65 -3.10 11.13
N VAL A 31 -0.82 -2.59 10.22
CA VAL A 31 0.23 -3.35 9.53
C VAL A 31 1.58 -2.69 9.79
N ILE A 32 2.52 -3.44 10.36
CA ILE A 32 3.91 -3.00 10.48
C ILE A 32 4.62 -3.36 9.18
N ASP A 33 5.14 -2.37 8.46
CA ASP A 33 5.98 -2.58 7.29
C ASP A 33 7.46 -2.56 7.68
N ILE A 34 8.07 -3.74 7.67
CA ILE A 34 9.48 -3.92 8.06
C ILE A 34 10.44 -3.26 7.07
N ARG A 35 10.03 -3.09 5.81
CA ARG A 35 10.88 -2.50 4.77
C ARG A 35 11.00 -0.98 4.93
N SER A 36 9.90 -0.30 5.19
CA SER A 36 9.85 1.16 5.34
C SER A 36 9.99 1.62 6.79
N GLY A 37 9.80 0.71 7.76
CA GLY A 37 9.94 1.03 9.18
C GLY A 37 8.76 1.81 9.77
N VAL A 38 7.60 1.82 9.09
CA VAL A 38 6.38 2.51 9.53
C VAL A 38 5.26 1.53 9.88
N GLU A 39 4.26 2.04 10.58
CA GLU A 39 3.00 1.36 10.81
C GLU A 39 1.90 1.99 9.97
N TRP A 40 1.11 1.16 9.31
CA TRP A 40 0.00 1.57 8.47
C TRP A 40 -1.32 1.28 9.16
N LEU A 41 -2.30 2.18 9.01
CA LEU A 41 -3.70 1.77 9.14
C LEU A 41 -4.04 0.81 8.00
N ARG A 42 -4.73 -0.30 8.31
CA ARG A 42 -5.18 -1.30 7.32
C ARG A 42 -6.36 -0.85 6.50
N CYS A 43 -7.17 0.06 7.02
CA CYS A 43 -8.30 0.63 6.29
C CYS A 43 -7.92 1.95 5.65
N SER A 44 -8.52 2.23 4.49
CA SER A 44 -8.46 3.58 3.91
C SER A 44 -9.33 4.52 4.73
N VAL A 45 -9.07 5.83 4.65
CA VAL A 45 -9.92 6.83 5.31
C VAL A 45 -11.36 6.70 4.82
N GLY A 46 -12.32 6.74 5.75
CA GLY A 46 -13.75 6.49 5.51
C GLY A 46 -14.19 5.07 5.89
N GLN A 47 -13.28 4.11 5.89
CA GLN A 47 -13.56 2.73 6.27
C GLN A 47 -13.26 2.48 7.76
N THR A 48 -13.86 1.43 8.32
CA THR A 48 -13.64 0.99 9.71
C THR A 48 -13.29 -0.50 9.75
N TRP A 49 -12.31 -0.85 10.60
CA TRP A 49 -11.93 -2.23 10.88
C TRP A 49 -13.01 -2.93 11.72
N ASN A 50 -13.53 -4.06 11.27
CA ASN A 50 -14.56 -4.81 12.00
C ASN A 50 -14.02 -6.04 12.78
N GLY A 51 -12.71 -6.25 12.79
CA GLY A 51 -12.06 -7.45 13.36
C GLY A 51 -11.53 -8.41 12.29
N GLU A 52 -12.05 -8.36 11.07
CA GLU A 52 -11.69 -9.27 9.97
C GLU A 52 -11.33 -8.52 8.68
N THR A 53 -12.04 -7.45 8.36
CA THR A 53 -11.86 -6.66 7.15
C THR A 53 -12.19 -5.18 7.37
N CYS A 54 -11.91 -4.37 6.36
CA CYS A 54 -12.31 -2.97 6.32
C CYS A 54 -13.71 -2.85 5.74
N THR A 55 -14.62 -2.19 6.45
CA THR A 55 -16.02 -2.03 6.04
C THR A 55 -16.38 -0.55 5.89
N GLY A 56 -17.44 -0.27 5.13
CA GLY A 56 -17.82 1.09 4.76
C GLY A 56 -17.20 1.55 3.44
N GLU A 57 -17.57 2.76 3.05
CA GLU A 57 -17.10 3.41 1.83
C GLU A 57 -15.89 4.27 2.12
N ILE A 58 -14.96 4.35 1.16
CA ILE A 58 -13.84 5.28 1.27
C ILE A 58 -14.34 6.72 1.21
N VAL A 59 -13.64 7.62 1.90
CA VAL A 59 -13.82 9.06 1.77
C VAL A 59 -12.59 9.61 1.08
N LYS A 60 -12.80 10.30 -0.05
CA LYS A 60 -11.73 10.98 -0.78
C LYS A 60 -11.57 12.38 -0.19
N LEU A 61 -10.32 12.79 0.02
CA LEU A 61 -10.01 14.05 0.66
C LEU A 61 -9.05 14.86 -0.22
N ASN A 62 -9.15 16.18 -0.11
CA ASN A 62 -8.12 17.11 -0.55
C ASN A 62 -7.13 17.37 0.60
N HIS A 63 -6.03 18.08 0.35
CA HIS A 63 -5.01 18.33 1.38
C HIS A 63 -5.53 19.13 2.59
N ASP A 64 -6.42 20.10 2.39
CA ASP A 64 -6.97 20.91 3.49
C ASP A 64 -7.83 20.06 4.45
N ASP A 65 -8.57 19.07 3.91
CA ASP A 65 -9.37 18.15 4.71
C ASP A 65 -8.53 17.03 5.33
N ILE A 66 -7.41 16.67 4.70
CA ILE A 66 -6.44 15.73 5.28
C ILE A 66 -5.81 16.28 6.56
N GLU A 67 -5.49 17.57 6.62
CA GLU A 67 -4.97 18.20 7.84
C GLU A 67 -5.93 18.02 9.02
N LYS A 68 -7.24 18.17 8.79
CA LYS A 68 -8.28 17.93 9.79
C LYS A 68 -8.40 16.44 10.15
N ALA A 69 -8.37 15.57 9.14
CA ALA A 69 -8.46 14.13 9.33
C ALA A 69 -7.28 13.57 10.13
N ILE A 70 -6.07 14.12 9.96
CA ILE A 70 -4.89 13.78 10.77
C ILE A 70 -5.12 14.13 12.24
N VAL A 71 -5.63 15.33 12.54
CA VAL A 71 -5.94 15.73 13.93
C VAL A 71 -6.94 14.75 14.55
N ILE A 72 -8.02 14.44 13.84
CA ILE A 72 -9.04 13.49 14.30
C ILE A 72 -8.44 12.10 14.53
N ALA A 73 -7.62 11.60 13.60
CA ALA A 73 -6.98 10.29 13.73
C ALA A 73 -6.07 10.24 14.97
N ASN A 74 -5.28 11.28 15.22
CA ASN A 74 -4.41 11.36 16.38
C ASN A 74 -5.18 11.42 17.71
N GLU A 75 -6.30 12.14 17.74
CA GLU A 75 -7.17 12.22 18.93
C GLU A 75 -7.88 10.89 19.22
N GLN A 76 -8.35 10.19 18.18
CA GLN A 76 -9.19 8.99 18.34
C GLN A 76 -8.39 7.69 18.47
N LEU A 77 -7.29 7.56 17.72
CA LEU A 77 -6.50 6.33 17.65
C LEU A 77 -5.25 6.39 18.54
N GLY A 78 -4.84 7.60 18.94
CA GLY A 78 -3.52 7.85 19.52
C GLY A 78 -2.42 7.69 18.48
N GLY A 79 -1.23 8.21 18.78
CA GLY A 79 -0.08 8.18 17.88
C GLY A 79 0.12 9.48 17.10
N ASN A 80 0.95 9.41 16.05
CA ASN A 80 1.32 10.55 15.19
C ASN A 80 1.09 10.18 13.73
N TRP A 81 -0.17 9.98 13.37
CA TRP A 81 -0.60 9.67 12.02
C TRP A 81 -0.30 10.82 11.06
N ARG A 82 0.15 10.45 9.87
CA ARG A 82 0.50 11.36 8.77
C ARG A 82 0.17 10.72 7.43
N LEU A 83 0.19 11.53 6.39
CA LEU A 83 0.29 11.01 5.02
C LEU A 83 1.62 10.26 4.82
N PRO A 84 1.61 9.21 3.99
CA PRO A 84 2.83 8.50 3.62
C PRO A 84 3.67 9.35 2.67
N SER A 85 4.98 9.12 2.68
CA SER A 85 5.86 9.51 1.59
C SER A 85 5.54 8.76 0.31
N LEU A 86 6.03 9.26 -0.82
CA LEU A 86 5.93 8.57 -2.10
C LEU A 86 6.65 7.23 -2.04
N ALA A 87 7.83 7.18 -1.43
CA ALA A 87 8.61 5.95 -1.30
C ALA A 87 7.90 4.90 -0.44
N GLU A 88 7.25 5.31 0.66
CA GLU A 88 6.44 4.42 1.51
C GLU A 88 5.26 3.84 0.72
N LEU A 89 4.52 4.68 -0.01
CA LEU A 89 3.33 4.25 -0.73
C LEU A 89 3.66 3.42 -1.98
N GLU A 90 4.74 3.75 -2.71
CA GLU A 90 5.29 2.90 -3.78
C GLU A 90 5.81 1.56 -3.20
N GLY A 91 6.29 1.58 -1.96
CA GLY A 91 6.83 0.42 -1.25
C GLY A 91 5.81 -0.68 -0.94
N ILE A 92 4.51 -0.35 -0.92
CA ILE A 92 3.42 -1.31 -0.72
C ILE A 92 2.72 -1.74 -2.02
N VAL A 93 3.20 -1.28 -3.18
CA VAL A 93 2.67 -1.72 -4.48
C VAL A 93 3.07 -3.17 -4.75
N CYS A 94 2.08 -4.00 -5.08
CA CYS A 94 2.26 -5.39 -5.49
C CYS A 94 2.01 -5.54 -7.00
N TYR A 95 3.08 -5.57 -7.80
CA TYR A 95 2.97 -5.67 -9.26
C TYR A 95 2.45 -7.05 -9.74
N GLU A 96 2.80 -8.10 -9.00
CA GLU A 96 2.39 -9.49 -9.26
C GLU A 96 0.95 -9.79 -8.80
N CYS A 97 0.31 -8.87 -8.04
CA CYS A 97 -1.06 -9.06 -7.59
C CYS A 97 -2.05 -8.84 -8.75
N ASP A 98 -3.04 -9.72 -8.86
CA ASP A 98 -4.13 -9.57 -9.83
C ASP A 98 -5.12 -8.49 -9.39
N GLY A 99 -5.61 -7.70 -10.35
CA GLY A 99 -6.52 -6.59 -10.07
C GLY A 99 -5.82 -5.43 -9.35
N VAL A 100 -6.23 -5.14 -8.12
CA VAL A 100 -5.66 -4.06 -7.31
C VAL A 100 -4.22 -4.41 -6.91
N LYS A 101 -3.29 -3.50 -7.18
CA LYS A 101 -1.84 -3.66 -7.04
C LYS A 101 -1.35 -3.45 -5.62
N ILE A 102 -1.91 -4.19 -4.68
CA ILE A 102 -1.57 -4.17 -3.24
C ILE A 102 -1.88 -5.53 -2.62
N ASP A 103 -1.18 -5.89 -1.54
CA ASP A 103 -1.51 -7.10 -0.75
C ASP A 103 -2.87 -6.91 -0.05
N MET A 104 -3.91 -7.55 -0.58
CA MET A 104 -5.27 -7.45 -0.06
C MET A 104 -5.48 -8.20 1.28
N VAL A 105 -4.54 -9.03 1.71
CA VAL A 105 -4.55 -9.60 3.07
C VAL A 105 -4.06 -8.55 4.06
N ALA A 106 -2.96 -7.86 3.76
CA ALA A 106 -2.47 -6.77 4.61
C ALA A 106 -3.42 -5.56 4.59
N PHE A 107 -3.92 -5.19 3.40
CA PHE A 107 -4.70 -3.98 3.16
C PHE A 107 -6.07 -4.29 2.52
N PRO A 108 -6.98 -4.94 3.24
CA PRO A 108 -8.23 -5.43 2.68
C PRO A 108 -9.16 -4.29 2.26
N ASN A 109 -9.98 -4.57 1.24
CA ASN A 109 -10.95 -3.64 0.66
C ASN A 109 -10.33 -2.28 0.25
N THR A 110 -9.07 -2.30 -0.20
CA THR A 110 -8.42 -1.16 -0.85
C THR A 110 -9.03 -0.94 -2.22
N SER A 111 -9.42 0.31 -2.52
CA SER A 111 -9.92 0.67 -3.84
C SER A 111 -8.77 0.81 -4.84
N GLY A 112 -8.99 0.36 -6.07
CA GLY A 112 -8.05 0.53 -7.18
C GLY A 112 -8.11 1.95 -7.73
N GLU A 113 -7.53 2.92 -7.02
CA GLU A 113 -7.54 4.33 -7.41
C GLU A 113 -6.28 5.08 -6.91
N PRO A 114 -6.11 6.37 -7.24
CA PRO A 114 -5.00 7.17 -6.72
C PRO A 114 -5.12 7.42 -5.21
N TYR A 115 -4.00 7.24 -4.50
CA TYR A 115 -3.85 7.57 -3.09
C TYR A 115 -2.84 8.70 -2.91
N TRP A 116 -3.15 9.64 -2.03
CA TRP A 116 -2.28 10.78 -1.73
C TRP A 116 -0.98 10.38 -1.04
N THR A 117 0.07 11.14 -1.34
CA THR A 117 1.35 11.17 -0.61
C THR A 117 1.54 12.57 -0.02
N ASN A 118 2.49 12.74 0.90
CA ASN A 118 2.87 14.06 1.39
C ASN A 118 3.88 14.78 0.47
N GLU A 119 4.28 14.18 -0.66
CA GLU A 119 5.36 14.71 -1.49
C GLU A 119 4.85 15.59 -2.64
N GLN A 120 5.38 16.81 -2.72
CA GLN A 120 5.19 17.70 -3.86
C GLN A 120 6.07 17.29 -5.04
N ASN A 121 5.58 17.52 -6.26
CA ASN A 121 6.37 17.36 -7.46
C ASN A 121 7.40 18.52 -7.59
N PRO A 122 8.72 18.25 -7.48
CA PRO A 122 9.73 19.30 -7.56
C PRO A 122 9.79 20.00 -8.93
N TYR A 123 9.32 19.36 -9.99
CA TYR A 123 9.27 19.92 -11.34
C TYR A 123 8.00 20.72 -11.61
N ALA A 124 6.99 20.61 -10.75
CA ALA A 124 5.72 21.30 -10.87
C ALA A 124 5.13 21.54 -9.48
N SER A 125 5.70 22.48 -8.73
CA SER A 125 5.48 22.73 -7.29
C SER A 125 4.04 22.91 -6.83
N ARG A 126 3.09 23.13 -7.75
CA ARG A 126 1.65 23.19 -7.46
C ARG A 126 0.99 21.81 -7.41
N HIS A 127 1.72 20.74 -7.72
CA HIS A 127 1.19 19.38 -7.80
C HIS A 127 1.83 18.48 -6.76
N TYR A 128 1.05 17.50 -6.31
CA TYR A 128 1.48 16.45 -5.40
C TYR A 128 1.53 15.10 -6.12
N TYR A 129 2.34 14.21 -5.56
CA TYR A 129 2.40 12.83 -5.99
C TYR A 129 1.26 12.01 -5.41
N THR A 130 0.79 11.07 -6.22
CA THR A 130 -0.12 9.99 -5.84
C THR A 130 0.46 8.67 -6.32
N VAL A 131 0.03 7.56 -5.72
CA VAL A 131 0.24 6.20 -6.25
C VAL A 131 -1.13 5.60 -6.56
N ASN A 132 -1.31 5.08 -7.78
CA ASN A 132 -2.57 4.52 -8.22
C ASN A 132 -2.57 3.00 -8.13
N PHE A 133 -3.31 2.43 -7.19
CA PHE A 133 -3.35 0.97 -6.98
C PHE A 133 -4.11 0.20 -8.06
N PHE A 134 -4.82 0.84 -9.00
CA PHE A 134 -5.29 0.13 -10.20
C PHE A 134 -4.14 -0.25 -11.14
N THR A 135 -3.09 0.58 -11.18
CA THR A 135 -2.00 0.45 -12.17
C THR A 135 -0.65 0.12 -11.55
N GLY A 136 -0.46 0.42 -10.25
CA GLY A 136 0.82 0.39 -9.55
C GLY A 136 1.73 1.60 -9.82
N HIS A 137 1.29 2.58 -10.62
CA HIS A 137 2.13 3.71 -11.01
C HIS A 137 1.89 4.97 -10.18
N ARG A 138 2.95 5.77 -10.04
CA ARG A 138 2.87 7.12 -9.49
C ARG A 138 2.47 8.19 -10.52
N TYR A 139 1.85 9.27 -10.05
CA TYR A 139 1.53 10.45 -10.85
C TYR A 139 1.76 11.73 -10.04
N GLY A 140 2.54 12.67 -10.58
CA GLY A 140 2.88 13.95 -9.94
C GLY A 140 2.20 15.16 -10.57
N ARG A 141 0.91 15.06 -10.91
CA ARG A 141 0.19 16.06 -11.72
C ARG A 141 -1.11 16.54 -11.09
N PHE A 142 -1.35 16.21 -9.84
CA PHE A 142 -2.62 16.52 -9.17
C PHE A 142 -2.47 17.73 -8.26
N PHE A 143 -3.43 18.65 -8.34
CA PHE A 143 -3.48 19.79 -7.46
C PHE A 143 -3.98 19.38 -6.06
N PRO A 144 -3.53 20.06 -4.99
CA PRO A 144 -3.87 19.69 -3.62
C PRO A 144 -5.37 19.81 -3.28
N TYR A 145 -6.14 20.60 -4.05
CA TYR A 145 -7.59 20.75 -3.86
C TYR A 145 -8.42 19.60 -4.46
N GLN A 146 -7.78 18.68 -5.21
CA GLN A 146 -8.46 17.51 -5.75
C GLN A 146 -8.68 16.46 -4.67
N GLU A 147 -9.70 15.64 -4.83
CA GLU A 147 -10.04 14.60 -3.86
C GLU A 147 -9.51 13.23 -4.33
N MET A 148 -8.67 12.61 -3.51
CA MET A 148 -8.16 11.26 -3.74
C MET A 148 -8.27 10.42 -2.47
N ALA A 149 -8.09 9.11 -2.60
CA ALA A 149 -8.09 8.22 -1.45
C ALA A 149 -6.89 8.48 -0.54
N VAL A 150 -7.05 8.14 0.74
CA VAL A 150 -6.03 8.38 1.77
C VAL A 150 -5.87 7.15 2.63
N ARG A 151 -4.62 6.88 3.01
CA ARG A 151 -4.24 5.85 3.96
C ARG A 151 -3.14 6.43 4.85
N PHE A 152 -3.34 6.42 6.15
CA PHE A 152 -2.37 6.99 7.08
C PHE A 152 -1.30 6.00 7.50
N VAL A 153 -0.14 6.57 7.82
CA VAL A 153 0.98 5.89 8.45
C VAL A 153 1.43 6.65 9.69
N GLN A 154 2.17 5.98 10.56
CA GLN A 154 2.94 6.62 11.61
C GLN A 154 4.33 6.01 11.68
N ASP A 155 5.27 6.81 12.18
CA ASP A 155 6.62 6.33 12.49
C ASP A 155 6.58 5.39 13.71
N ARG A 156 7.50 4.42 13.73
CA ARG A 156 7.63 3.43 14.80
C ARG A 156 8.54 3.88 15.94
#